data_AF-A0A0F9GPX8-F1
#
_entry.id   AF-A0A0F9GPX8-F1
#
_cell.length_a   1.000
_cell.length_b   1.000
_cell.length_c   1.000
_cell.angle_alpha   90.00
_cell.angle_beta   90.00
_cell.angle_gamma   90.00
#
_symmetry.space_group_name_H-M   'P 1'
#
loop_
_entity.id
_entity.type
_entity.pdbx_description
1 polymer ?
#
loop_
_entity_poly.entity_id
_entity_poly.type
_entity_poly.pdbx_seq_one_letter_code
_entity_poly.pdbx_strand_id
1 'polypeptide(L)'
;GKERYVNTETGWRKAVGVGGGLTGFRGTRFIIDDPHSTKTAESDAERATGREWFGETTPSRFNDPKKAVYVIIMQRLHMMDLAGMIAGLTGFDGMMIWDDSQPNGQPRKWLDVSKAKELLGWSAGTSLRDGIEETIAWYASRTEDADA
;
A
#
# COMPACT_ATOMS: atom_id res chain seq x y z
N GLY A 1 -17.39 -7.50 11.55
CA GLY A 1 -16.90 -8.89 11.35
C GLY A 1 -15.54 -9.04 12.02
N LYS A 2 -15.14 -10.24 12.44
CA LYS A 2 -13.86 -10.44 13.15
C LYS A 2 -12.69 -9.93 12.30
N GLU A 3 -11.99 -8.90 12.77
CA GLU A 3 -10.92 -8.21 12.03
C GLU A 3 -9.62 -9.03 11.93
N ARG A 4 -9.55 -10.17 12.62
CA ARG A 4 -8.37 -11.04 12.70
C ARG A 4 -8.78 -12.51 12.64
N TYR A 5 -8.06 -13.27 11.83
CA TYR A 5 -8.12 -14.73 11.79
C TYR A 5 -6.72 -15.29 12.01
N VAL A 6 -6.62 -16.37 12.77
CA VAL A 6 -5.35 -17.05 13.10
C VAL A 6 -5.55 -18.53 12.77
N ASN A 7 -4.56 -19.17 12.16
CA ASN A 7 -4.58 -20.61 11.88
C ASN A 7 -3.88 -21.40 13.00
N THR A 8 -3.84 -22.72 12.88
CA THR A 8 -3.17 -23.63 13.84
C THR A 8 -1.66 -23.67 13.66
N GLU A 9 -1.12 -23.02 12.64
CA GLU A 9 0.29 -23.04 12.22
C GLU A 9 0.91 -21.63 12.29
N THR A 10 0.53 -20.85 13.32
CA THR A 10 1.06 -19.51 13.64
C THR A 10 0.80 -18.38 12.63
N GLY A 11 0.19 -18.68 11.49
CA GLY A 11 -0.22 -17.73 10.47
C GLY A 11 -1.48 -16.95 10.85
N TRP A 12 -1.64 -15.75 10.31
CA TRP A 12 -2.81 -14.91 10.55
C TRP A 12 -3.08 -13.94 9.40
N ARG A 13 -4.33 -13.46 9.30
CA ARG A 13 -4.72 -12.31 8.49
C ARG A 13 -5.40 -11.25 9.36
N LYS A 14 -5.11 -9.98 9.10
CA LYS A 14 -5.78 -8.84 9.73
C LYS A 14 -6.20 -7.86 8.65
N ALA A 15 -7.47 -7.43 8.68
CA ALA A 15 -7.98 -6.43 7.76
C ALA A 15 -7.91 -5.05 8.41
N VAL A 16 -7.21 -4.13 7.75
CA VAL A 16 -7.25 -2.69 8.06
C VAL A 16 -7.66 -1.97 6.77
N GLY A 17 -8.10 -0.73 6.91
CA GLY A 17 -8.41 0.12 5.75
C GLY A 17 -7.26 1.08 5.53
N VAL A 18 -7.25 1.66 4.35
CA VAL A 18 -6.22 2.58 3.88
C VAL A 18 -6.20 3.82 4.75
N GLY A 19 -5.05 4.08 5.37
CA GLY A 19 -4.77 5.10 6.37
C GLY A 19 -5.02 4.63 7.82
N GLY A 20 -5.51 3.41 8.06
CA GLY A 20 -5.76 2.86 9.40
C GLY A 20 -4.52 2.29 10.11
N GLY A 21 -4.62 2.16 11.43
CA GLY A 21 -3.51 1.70 12.28
C GLY A 21 -3.14 0.23 12.08
N LEU A 22 -1.91 -0.02 11.60
CA LEU A 22 -1.28 -1.34 11.54
C LEU A 22 -0.42 -1.65 12.78
N THR A 23 -0.47 -0.80 13.81
CA THR A 23 0.40 -0.88 15.00
C THR A 23 0.25 -2.19 15.76
N GLY A 24 1.38 -2.82 16.08
CA GLY A 24 1.42 -4.11 16.77
C GLY A 24 1.27 -5.34 15.87
N PHE A 25 1.15 -5.15 14.54
CA PHE A 25 0.99 -6.23 13.57
C PHE A 25 2.01 -6.11 12.44
N ARG A 26 2.67 -7.23 12.10
CA ARG A 26 3.61 -7.29 10.97
C ARG A 26 3.35 -8.52 10.09
N GLY A 27 3.40 -8.34 8.78
CA GLY A 27 3.09 -9.39 7.79
C GLY A 27 4.25 -9.70 6.86
N THR A 28 4.13 -10.79 6.12
CA THR A 28 5.03 -11.11 4.99
C THR A 28 4.42 -10.73 3.64
N ARG A 29 3.11 -10.52 3.60
CA ARG A 29 2.30 -10.21 2.41
C ARG A 29 1.31 -9.10 2.77
N PHE A 30 1.17 -8.12 1.89
CA PHE A 30 0.17 -7.07 2.02
C PHE A 30 -0.73 -7.09 0.78
N ILE A 31 -2.02 -7.26 1.01
CA ILE A 31 -3.06 -7.11 -0.01
C ILE A 31 -3.71 -5.76 0.24
N ILE A 32 -3.61 -4.87 -0.73
CA ILE A 32 -4.07 -3.48 -0.68
C ILE A 32 -5.23 -3.37 -1.63
N ASP A 33 -6.42 -3.18 -1.07
CA ASP A 33 -7.67 -3.14 -1.79
C ASP A 33 -8.20 -1.71 -1.79
N ASP A 34 -8.38 -1.12 -2.97
CA ASP A 34 -8.86 0.25 -3.22
C ASP A 34 -8.19 1.34 -2.33
N PRO A 35 -6.92 1.71 -2.58
CA PRO A 35 -6.20 2.73 -1.82
C PRO A 35 -6.76 4.15 -2.00
N HIS A 36 -7.69 4.35 -2.94
CA HIS A 36 -8.34 5.63 -3.21
C HIS A 36 -9.86 5.44 -3.23
N SER A 37 -10.59 6.38 -2.64
CA SER A 37 -12.06 6.34 -2.68
C SER A 37 -12.58 6.89 -4.00
N THR A 38 -13.53 6.19 -4.62
CA THR A 38 -14.22 6.63 -5.85
C THR A 38 -14.88 8.00 -5.73
N LYS A 39 -15.24 8.41 -4.51
CA LYS A 39 -15.92 9.68 -4.22
C LYS A 39 -14.96 10.85 -4.05
N THR A 40 -13.72 10.57 -3.66
CA THR A 40 -12.74 11.61 -3.31
C THR A 40 -11.41 11.43 -4.00
N ALA A 41 -11.34 10.57 -5.00
CA ALA A 41 -10.14 10.38 -5.80
C ALA A 41 -9.72 11.63 -6.55
N GLU A 42 -10.62 12.59 -6.76
CA GLU A 42 -10.33 13.93 -7.30
C GLU A 42 -9.66 14.88 -6.28
N SER A 43 -9.70 14.53 -4.99
CA SER A 43 -9.07 15.33 -3.93
C SER A 43 -7.58 15.02 -3.84
N ASP A 44 -6.74 16.04 -4.03
CA ASP A 44 -5.30 15.93 -3.83
C ASP A 44 -4.92 15.47 -2.43
N ALA A 45 -5.65 15.92 -1.41
CA ALA A 45 -5.40 15.54 -0.03
C ALA A 45 -5.68 14.05 0.21
N GLU A 46 -6.78 13.53 -0.32
CA GLU A 46 -7.12 12.10 -0.18
C GLU A 46 -6.18 11.23 -1.02
N ARG A 47 -5.78 11.71 -2.21
CA ARG A 47 -4.73 11.08 -3.01
C ARG A 47 -3.40 11.05 -2.28
N ALA A 48 -3.04 12.12 -1.58
CA ALA A 48 -1.83 12.21 -0.76
C ALA A 48 -1.91 11.24 0.43
N THR A 49 -3.04 11.11 1.11
CA THR A 49 -3.24 10.15 2.22
C THR A 49 -3.09 8.70 1.77
N GLY A 50 -3.72 8.30 0.66
CA GLY A 50 -3.59 6.94 0.14
C GLY A 50 -2.15 6.61 -0.28
N ARG A 51 -1.47 7.61 -0.84
CA ARG A 51 -0.04 7.60 -1.15
C ARG A 51 0.80 7.43 0.13
N GLU A 52 0.65 8.29 1.13
CA GLU A 52 1.37 8.23 2.42
C GLU A 52 1.19 6.88 3.14
N TRP A 53 -0.04 6.37 3.17
CA TRP A 53 -0.32 5.08 3.80
C TRP A 53 0.40 3.91 3.09
N PHE A 54 0.38 3.89 1.76
CA PHE A 54 1.10 2.88 0.99
C PHE A 54 2.63 3.01 1.13
N GLY A 55 3.15 4.23 1.22
CA GLY A 55 4.60 4.51 1.18
C GLY A 55 5.30 4.51 2.52
N GLU A 56 4.58 4.84 3.60
CA GLU A 56 5.18 5.04 4.91
C GLU A 56 4.62 4.02 5.91
N THR A 57 3.30 3.88 5.93
CA THR A 57 2.65 3.02 6.93
C THR A 57 2.81 1.55 6.58
N THR A 58 2.61 1.17 5.32
CA THR A 58 2.60 -0.25 4.90
C THR A 58 3.99 -0.92 4.93
N PRO A 59 5.08 -0.30 4.42
CA PRO A 59 6.40 -0.94 4.40
C PRO A 59 6.96 -1.19 5.80
N SER A 60 6.69 -0.29 6.75
CA SER A 60 7.11 -0.42 8.16
C SER A 60 6.57 -1.68 8.86
N ARG A 61 5.58 -2.35 8.24
CA ARG A 61 4.84 -3.48 8.79
C ARG A 61 5.23 -4.80 8.15
N PHE A 62 6.22 -4.83 7.27
CA PHE A 62 6.79 -6.10 6.85
C PHE A 62 7.66 -6.71 7.96
N ASN A 63 7.68 -8.04 8.01
CA ASN A 63 8.62 -8.79 8.82
C ASN A 63 10.05 -8.70 8.26
N ASP A 64 10.16 -8.79 6.94
CA ASP A 64 11.41 -8.68 6.19
C ASP A 64 11.13 -7.89 4.90
N PRO A 65 11.61 -6.64 4.80
CA PRO A 65 11.44 -5.83 3.59
C PRO A 65 11.97 -6.54 2.33
N LYS A 66 13.04 -7.35 2.44
CA LYS A 66 13.65 -8.07 1.31
C LYS A 66 12.85 -9.27 0.83
N LYS A 67 11.71 -9.58 1.46
CA LYS A 67 10.77 -10.65 1.07
C LYS A 67 9.34 -10.12 0.97
N ALA A 68 9.19 -8.79 0.99
CA ALA A 68 7.91 -8.14 0.90
C ALA A 68 7.22 -8.47 -0.43
N VAL A 69 5.92 -8.72 -0.36
CA VAL A 69 5.08 -8.82 -1.55
C VAL A 69 3.85 -7.97 -1.30
N TYR A 70 3.61 -7.08 -2.26
CA TYR A 70 2.41 -6.27 -2.35
C TYR A 70 1.52 -6.85 -3.43
N VAL A 71 0.23 -6.96 -3.14
CA VAL A 71 -0.81 -7.23 -4.13
C VAL A 71 -1.78 -6.06 -4.04
N ILE A 72 -1.77 -5.19 -5.05
CA ILE A 72 -2.66 -4.03 -5.10
C ILE A 72 -3.83 -4.40 -6.01
N ILE A 73 -5.03 -4.39 -5.46
CA ILE A 73 -6.29 -4.57 -6.15
C ILE A 73 -6.94 -3.20 -6.09
N MET A 74 -7.00 -2.51 -7.21
CA MET A 74 -7.63 -1.21 -7.20
C MET A 74 -8.27 -0.82 -8.50
N GLN A 75 -9.29 -0.05 -8.26
CA GLN A 75 -9.94 0.82 -9.18
C GLN A 75 -9.01 1.99 -9.67
N ARG A 76 -8.71 2.12 -10.97
CA ARG A 76 -8.22 3.41 -11.53
C ARG A 76 -9.26 4.50 -11.33
N LEU A 77 -8.85 5.57 -10.65
CA LEU A 77 -9.73 6.67 -10.27
C LEU A 77 -9.18 8.04 -10.60
N HIS A 78 -7.88 8.18 -10.80
CA HIS A 78 -7.26 9.46 -11.16
C HIS A 78 -5.92 9.22 -11.85
N MET A 79 -5.48 10.14 -12.72
CA MET A 79 -4.18 9.99 -13.40
C MET A 79 -2.98 9.96 -12.43
N MET A 80 -3.16 10.52 -11.22
CA MET A 80 -2.18 10.56 -10.13
C MET A 80 -2.51 9.60 -8.97
N ASP A 81 -3.34 8.59 -9.21
CA ASP A 81 -3.55 7.53 -8.21
C ASP A 81 -2.32 6.61 -8.09
N LEU A 82 -2.37 5.64 -7.17
CA LEU A 82 -1.22 4.79 -6.88
C LEU A 82 -0.80 3.94 -8.09
N ALA A 83 -1.77 3.46 -8.87
CA ALA A 83 -1.50 2.72 -10.11
C ALA A 83 -0.85 3.64 -11.16
N GLY A 84 -1.30 4.88 -11.30
CA GLY A 84 -0.67 5.89 -12.15
C GLY A 84 0.79 6.19 -11.76
N MET A 85 1.06 6.31 -10.45
CA MET A 85 2.41 6.52 -9.94
C MET A 85 3.36 5.34 -10.25
N ILE A 86 2.91 4.10 -9.99
CA ILE A 86 3.71 2.90 -10.26
C ILE A 86 3.95 2.74 -11.76
N ALA A 87 2.95 2.99 -12.60
CA ALA A 87 3.12 2.94 -14.05
C ALA A 87 4.14 3.95 -14.56
N GLY A 88 4.11 5.19 -14.05
CA GLY A 88 5.11 6.20 -14.39
C GLY A 88 6.53 5.80 -13.95
N LEU A 89 6.68 5.17 -12.80
CA LEU A 89 7.98 4.72 -12.27
C LEU A 89 8.53 3.47 -12.94
N THR A 90 7.66 2.60 -13.47
CA THR A 90 8.05 1.38 -14.20
C THR A 90 8.20 1.58 -15.70
N GLY A 91 7.81 2.74 -16.24
CA GLY A 91 7.81 3.01 -17.67
C GLY A 91 6.71 2.24 -18.43
N PHE A 92 5.65 1.81 -17.75
CA PHE A 92 4.53 1.10 -18.36
C PHE A 92 3.79 1.99 -19.36
N ASP A 93 3.76 1.58 -20.63
CA ASP A 93 3.10 2.26 -21.76
C ASP A 93 1.81 1.57 -22.22
N GLY A 94 1.45 0.45 -21.59
CA GLY A 94 0.26 -0.33 -21.90
C GLY A 94 -1.04 0.38 -21.53
N MET A 95 -2.14 -0.12 -22.10
CA MET A 95 -3.49 0.35 -21.76
C MET A 95 -3.95 -0.25 -20.43
N MET A 96 -4.36 0.59 -19.50
CA MET A 96 -5.03 0.15 -18.27
C MET A 96 -6.53 -0.01 -18.52
N ILE A 97 -7.08 -1.18 -18.18
CA ILE A 97 -8.49 -1.53 -18.38
C ILE A 97 -9.21 -1.60 -17.04
N TRP A 98 -10.44 -1.10 -17.03
CA TRP A 98 -11.36 -1.08 -15.91
C TRP A 98 -12.28 -2.31 -15.91
N ASP A 99 -12.49 -2.96 -14.76
CA ASP A 99 -13.47 -4.05 -14.56
C ASP A 99 -14.44 -3.71 -13.42
N ASP A 100 -15.69 -3.32 -13.75
CA ASP A 100 -16.76 -3.00 -12.81
C ASP A 100 -17.60 -4.20 -12.36
N SER A 101 -17.24 -5.43 -12.78
CA SER A 101 -18.00 -6.63 -12.41
C SER A 101 -17.83 -7.04 -10.94
N GLN A 102 -16.89 -6.42 -10.22
CA GLN A 102 -16.54 -6.75 -8.84
C GLN A 102 -17.05 -5.70 -7.83
N PRO A 103 -17.40 -6.12 -6.59
CA PRO A 103 -17.90 -5.20 -5.57
C PRO A 103 -16.79 -4.31 -4.98
N ASN A 104 -17.08 -3.01 -4.82
CA ASN A 104 -16.14 -2.02 -4.29
C ASN A 104 -15.89 -2.17 -2.77
N GLY A 105 -14.69 -1.80 -2.32
CA GLY A 105 -14.24 -1.87 -0.92
C GLY A 105 -14.73 -0.76 0.04
N GLN A 106 -14.23 -0.78 1.29
CA GLN A 106 -14.56 0.21 2.34
C GLN A 106 -13.84 1.55 2.12
N PRO A 107 -14.54 2.71 2.13
CA PRO A 107 -14.02 3.94 1.53
C PRO A 107 -12.90 4.68 2.31
N ARG A 108 -12.71 4.50 3.63
CA ARG A 108 -11.67 5.24 4.42
C ARG A 108 -11.23 4.52 5.70
N LYS A 109 -9.97 4.70 6.12
CA LYS A 109 -9.52 4.67 7.54
C LYS A 109 -8.40 5.70 7.77
N TRP A 110 -8.36 6.43 8.88
CA TRP A 110 -7.26 7.41 9.12
C TRP A 110 -6.48 7.04 10.38
N LEU A 111 -5.22 7.49 10.45
CA LEU A 111 -4.34 7.31 11.60
C LEU A 111 -3.67 8.65 11.91
N ASP A 112 -3.88 9.11 13.13
CA ASP A 112 -3.22 10.30 13.65
C ASP A 112 -1.87 9.89 14.27
N VAL A 113 -0.78 10.37 13.67
CA VAL A 113 0.60 10.13 14.14
C VAL A 113 1.14 11.26 15.02
N SER A 114 0.33 12.26 15.35
CA SER A 114 0.74 13.41 16.18
C SER A 114 1.36 12.94 17.50
N LYS A 115 0.77 11.91 18.11
CA LYS A 115 1.26 11.33 19.38
C LYS A 115 2.63 10.67 19.25
N ALA A 116 2.95 10.06 18.11
CA ALA A 116 4.27 9.46 17.87
C ALA A 116 5.33 10.54 17.62
N LYS A 117 4.97 11.59 16.90
CA LYS A 117 5.83 12.76 16.68
C LYS A 117 6.15 13.47 18.00
N GLU A 118 5.15 13.70 18.83
CA GLU A 118 5.31 14.39 20.13
C GLU A 118 6.12 13.57 21.13
N LEU A 119 5.80 12.28 21.30
CA LEU A 119 6.41 11.46 22.36
C LEU A 119 7.74 10.84 21.97
N LEU A 120 7.97 10.59 20.68
CA LEU A 120 9.11 9.81 20.20
C LEU A 120 9.99 10.59 19.21
N GLY A 121 9.60 11.82 18.82
CA GLY A 121 10.27 12.55 17.74
C GLY A 121 10.16 11.85 16.39
N TRP A 122 9.25 10.86 16.27
CA TRP A 122 9.20 9.99 15.11
C TRP A 122 8.50 10.65 13.93
N SER A 123 9.10 10.51 12.76
CA SER A 123 8.52 10.82 11.45
C SER A 123 9.07 9.85 10.40
N ALA A 124 8.36 9.65 9.30
CA ALA A 124 8.89 8.87 8.19
C ALA A 124 10.05 9.64 7.52
N GLY A 125 11.19 8.98 7.34
CA GLY A 125 12.39 9.56 6.72
C GLY A 125 12.51 9.30 5.22
N THR A 126 11.72 8.36 4.68
CA THR A 126 11.71 7.99 3.27
C THR A 126 10.38 8.45 2.67
N SER A 127 10.42 9.18 1.56
CA SER A 127 9.19 9.54 0.88
C SER A 127 8.57 8.30 0.23
N LEU A 128 7.25 8.30 0.02
CA LEU A 128 6.57 7.26 -0.74
C LEU A 128 7.26 6.98 -2.09
N ARG A 129 7.68 8.04 -2.79
CA ARG A 129 8.24 7.91 -4.12
C ARG A 129 9.55 7.15 -4.08
N ASP A 130 10.46 7.56 -3.19
CA ASP A 130 11.75 6.89 -3.01
C ASP A 130 11.53 5.42 -2.61
N GLY A 131 10.58 5.17 -1.70
CA GLY A 131 10.23 3.81 -1.30
C GLY A 131 9.68 2.94 -2.43
N ILE A 132 8.82 3.49 -3.31
CA ILE A 132 8.35 2.77 -4.50
C ILE A 132 9.49 2.54 -5.49
N GLU A 133 10.32 3.55 -5.77
CA GLU A 133 11.45 3.45 -6.69
C GLU A 133 12.45 2.38 -6.23
N GLU A 134 12.81 2.38 -4.93
CA GLU A 134 13.65 1.34 -4.34
C GLU A 134 13.00 -0.05 -4.42
N THR A 135 11.68 -0.14 -4.20
CA THR A 135 10.95 -1.41 -4.27
C THR A 135 10.87 -1.94 -5.70
N ILE A 136 10.65 -1.08 -6.70
CA ILE A 136 10.66 -1.42 -8.12
C ILE A 136 12.06 -1.91 -8.51
N ALA A 137 13.11 -1.18 -8.14
CA ALA A 137 14.49 -1.56 -8.43
C ALA A 137 14.85 -2.92 -7.80
N TRP A 138 14.46 -3.12 -6.53
CA TRP A 138 14.63 -4.39 -5.84
C TRP A 138 13.90 -5.53 -6.58
N TYR A 139 12.64 -5.33 -6.99
CA TYR A 139 11.86 -6.35 -7.69
C TYR A 139 12.47 -6.70 -9.05
N ALA A 140 12.85 -5.70 -9.84
CA ALA A 140 13.48 -5.88 -11.15
C ALA A 140 14.82 -6.63 -11.05
N SER A 141 15.62 -6.36 -10.01
CA SER A 141 16.89 -7.07 -9.78
C SER A 141 16.71 -8.55 -9.44
N ARG A 142 15.49 -9.01 -9.12
CA ARG A 142 15.20 -10.42 -8.82
C ARG A 142 14.57 -11.19 -9.97
N THR A 143 14.02 -10.51 -10.97
CA THR A 143 13.49 -11.16 -12.17
C THR A 143 14.61 -11.60 -13.12
N GLU A 144 15.78 -10.94 -13.09
CA GLU A 144 16.97 -11.40 -13.85
C GLU A 144 17.52 -12.76 -13.36
N ASP A 145 17.26 -13.14 -12.10
CA ASP A 145 17.68 -14.44 -11.53
C ASP A 145 16.62 -15.55 -11.72
N ALA A 146 15.40 -15.22 -12.15
CA ALA A 146 14.30 -16.18 -12.30
C ALA A 146 14.14 -16.73 -13.73
N ASP A 147 14.70 -16.04 -14.72
CA ASP A 147 14.71 -16.42 -16.14
C ASP A 147 16.11 -16.86 -16.64
N ALA A 148 17.07 -17.12 -15.73
CA ALA A 148 18.42 -17.63 -16.01
C ALA A 148 18.60 -19.12 -15.60
#